data_AF-A0A3E1P4F4-F1
#
_entry.id   AF-A0A3E1P4F4-F1
#
_cell.length_a   1.000
_cell.length_b   1.000
_cell.length_c   1.000
_cell.angle_alpha   90.00
_cell.angle_beta   90.00
_cell.angle_gamma   90.00
#
_symmetry.space_group_name_H-M   'P 1'
#
loop_
_entity.id
_entity.type
_entity.pdbx_description
1 polymer ?
#
loop_
_entity_poly.entity_id
_entity_poly.type
_entity_poly.pdbx_seq_one_letter_code
_entity_poly.pdbx_strand_id
1 'polypeptide(L)'
;MKMKVIYILLVSLVWVQIAGAQTVTKPSYDSAVDYLNCRAVAQSLKGNVHERDFNAACHCGETNYAGIKSFLDNAQDLDATGKLASEIDKLKGEYNKDLNKGKTVVFLSNTVFSDKDGHPKLFAFAEKRKGDEMKKFKTSLENDLLARLTVTAPASSPDTPHNEGVHNDDSQKLPKPDQEHTSKNTVDGVSMPFIIYSLIFALILAGITLYLALKMARSARENDLRNMARELKEYVQFEIGKLNSGNEPPANNKKQPKDLPATRNEVQDLFSRLNTLESLVEKLRQKSETPVAPVPPAPGPQKAVTPVPETQPVVETKKEVFFLSTPNSNGSFNDSSATTTFREGASIYRFTKESFNKATFCIDEREASIKLALQYPDKSIDPVCEALNAYNPKASRIVTKSPGTAELHGENWVLKTKAKISYEG
;
A
#
# COMPACT_ATOMS: atom_id res chain seq x y z
N MET A 1 -35.37 -34.25 -16.03
CA MET A 1 -34.35 -33.53 -16.85
C MET A 1 -34.42 -32.00 -16.77
N LYS A 2 -35.58 -31.37 -16.54
CA LYS A 2 -35.73 -29.89 -16.54
C LYS A 2 -35.02 -29.12 -15.40
N MET A 3 -34.76 -29.74 -14.24
CA MET A 3 -34.05 -29.07 -13.11
C MET A 3 -32.55 -28.86 -13.32
N LYS A 4 -31.86 -29.72 -14.10
CA LYS A 4 -30.40 -29.58 -14.32
C LYS A 4 -30.06 -28.39 -15.23
N VAL A 5 -30.96 -28.03 -16.14
CA VAL A 5 -30.79 -26.89 -17.06
C VAL A 5 -30.97 -25.56 -16.32
N ILE A 6 -31.90 -25.50 -15.36
CA ILE A 6 -32.14 -24.31 -14.54
C ILE A 6 -30.96 -24.03 -13.59
N TYR A 7 -30.32 -25.07 -13.04
CA TYR A 7 -29.14 -24.91 -12.17
C TYR A 7 -27.91 -24.40 -12.93
N ILE A 8 -27.71 -24.84 -14.18
CA ILE A 8 -26.61 -24.34 -15.03
C ILE A 8 -26.85 -22.87 -15.43
N LEU A 9 -28.09 -22.48 -15.70
CA LEU A 9 -28.45 -21.08 -16.02
C LEU A 9 -28.38 -20.14 -14.81
N LEU A 10 -28.67 -20.62 -13.59
CA LEU A 10 -28.54 -19.81 -12.36
C LEU A 10 -27.09 -19.67 -11.89
N VAL A 11 -26.26 -20.71 -12.07
CA VAL A 11 -24.82 -20.62 -11.78
C VAL A 11 -24.10 -19.70 -12.78
N SER A 12 -24.57 -19.61 -14.04
CA SER A 12 -24.03 -18.65 -15.01
C SER A 12 -24.51 -17.21 -14.78
N LEU A 13 -25.72 -16.99 -14.24
CA LEU A 13 -26.22 -15.63 -13.95
C LEU A 13 -25.57 -14.98 -12.71
N VAL A 14 -25.12 -15.77 -11.73
CA VAL A 14 -24.50 -15.26 -10.48
C VAL A 14 -23.03 -14.85 -10.69
N TRP A 15 -22.39 -15.23 -11.80
CA TRP A 15 -21.05 -14.77 -12.17
C TRP A 15 -21.02 -13.45 -12.96
N VAL A 16 -22.18 -12.87 -13.29
CA VAL A 16 -22.28 -11.65 -14.12
C VAL A 16 -22.39 -10.37 -13.26
N GLN A 17 -22.38 -10.48 -11.94
CA GLN A 17 -22.38 -9.32 -11.04
C GLN A 17 -20.98 -8.69 -10.92
N ILE A 18 -20.63 -7.89 -11.93
CA ILE A 18 -19.98 -6.57 -11.83
C ILE A 18 -18.71 -6.54 -10.96
N ALA A 19 -17.67 -7.25 -11.40
CA ALA A 19 -16.33 -6.66 -11.30
C ALA A 19 -16.27 -5.60 -12.40
N GLY A 20 -16.62 -4.35 -12.09
CA GLY A 20 -16.29 -3.23 -12.95
C GLY A 20 -14.78 -3.22 -13.10
N ALA A 21 -14.28 -3.85 -14.16
CA ALA A 21 -12.86 -4.04 -14.38
C ALA A 21 -12.26 -2.66 -14.49
N GLN A 22 -11.61 -2.21 -13.41
CA GLN A 22 -10.96 -0.92 -13.41
C GLN A 22 -9.87 -0.97 -14.48
N THR A 23 -10.05 -0.18 -15.54
CA THR A 23 -9.13 -0.13 -16.67
C THR A 23 -8.02 0.87 -16.39
N VAL A 24 -6.81 0.53 -16.81
CA VAL A 24 -5.67 1.45 -16.73
C VAL A 24 -5.81 2.47 -17.85
N THR A 25 -5.75 3.76 -17.52
CA THR A 25 -5.76 4.83 -18.51
C THR A 25 -4.43 4.88 -19.27
N LYS A 26 -4.44 5.30 -20.54
CA LYS A 26 -3.20 5.41 -21.34
C LYS A 26 -2.11 6.27 -20.65
N PRO A 27 -2.40 7.44 -20.05
CA PRO A 27 -1.38 8.21 -19.33
C PRO A 27 -0.79 7.47 -18.11
N SER A 28 -1.63 6.72 -17.38
CA SER A 28 -1.19 5.89 -16.25
C SER A 28 -0.27 4.76 -16.72
N TYR A 29 -0.60 4.13 -17.85
CA TYR A 29 0.25 3.13 -18.50
C TYR A 29 1.57 3.72 -19.00
N ASP A 30 1.53 4.85 -19.72
CA ASP A 30 2.74 5.51 -20.25
C ASP A 30 3.69 5.91 -19.11
N SER A 31 3.15 6.41 -17.99
CA SER A 31 3.92 6.73 -16.78
C SER A 31 4.52 5.49 -16.11
N ALA A 32 3.81 4.36 -16.10
CA ALA A 32 4.32 3.09 -15.61
C ALA A 32 5.47 2.55 -16.48
N VAL A 33 5.39 2.73 -17.80
CA VAL A 33 6.48 2.38 -18.73
C VAL A 33 7.71 3.28 -18.49
N ASP A 34 7.52 4.59 -18.32
CA ASP A 34 8.61 5.51 -17.98
C ASP A 34 9.29 5.15 -16.64
N TYR A 35 8.49 4.74 -15.65
CA TYR A 35 9.00 4.27 -14.37
C TYR A 35 9.84 3.00 -14.50
N LEU A 36 9.35 1.99 -15.23
CA LEU A 36 10.11 0.78 -15.58
C LEU A 36 11.42 1.15 -16.29
N ASN A 37 11.37 2.10 -17.24
CA ASN A 37 12.54 2.55 -18.00
C ASN A 37 13.61 3.11 -17.06
N CYS A 38 13.23 4.06 -16.20
CA CYS A 38 14.15 4.65 -15.23
C CYS A 38 14.78 3.60 -14.31
N ARG A 39 13.97 2.67 -13.79
CA ARG A 39 14.45 1.61 -12.88
C ARG A 39 15.40 0.63 -13.59
N ALA A 40 15.08 0.22 -14.81
CA ALA A 40 15.93 -0.66 -15.60
C ALA A 40 17.26 0.01 -15.97
N VAL A 41 17.24 1.30 -16.33
CA VAL A 41 18.46 2.08 -16.61
C VAL A 41 19.31 2.24 -15.35
N ALA A 42 18.74 2.65 -14.22
CA ALA A 42 19.45 2.74 -12.94
C ALA A 42 20.12 1.40 -12.58
N GLN A 43 19.39 0.29 -12.68
CA GLN A 43 19.93 -1.04 -12.43
C GLN A 43 20.98 -1.46 -13.47
N SER A 44 20.87 -0.99 -14.72
CA SER A 44 21.86 -1.23 -15.77
C SER A 44 23.21 -0.57 -15.48
N LEU A 45 23.16 0.59 -14.82
CA LEU A 45 24.31 1.42 -14.47
C LEU A 45 24.92 1.05 -13.12
N LYS A 46 24.37 0.10 -12.37
CA LYS A 46 24.91 -0.30 -11.07
C LYS A 46 26.40 -0.70 -11.17
N GLY A 47 27.25 0.01 -10.44
CA GLY A 47 28.71 -0.15 -10.47
C GLY A 47 29.43 0.59 -11.62
N ASN A 48 28.69 1.30 -12.47
CA ASN A 48 29.24 2.16 -13.52
C ASN A 48 29.55 3.56 -12.97
N VAL A 49 30.51 4.27 -13.58
CA VAL A 49 30.87 5.65 -13.19
C VAL A 49 29.70 6.63 -13.28
N HIS A 50 28.75 6.37 -14.18
CA HIS A 50 27.57 7.21 -14.42
C HIS A 50 26.39 6.92 -13.48
N GLU A 51 26.48 5.92 -12.59
CA GLU A 51 25.37 5.54 -11.68
C GLU A 51 24.91 6.71 -10.82
N ARG A 52 25.87 7.43 -10.22
CA ARG A 52 25.60 8.53 -9.30
C ARG A 52 24.93 9.69 -10.02
N ASP A 53 25.47 10.06 -11.17
CA ASP A 53 24.99 11.20 -11.95
C ASP A 53 23.60 10.90 -12.53
N PHE A 54 23.35 9.66 -12.96
CA PHE A 54 22.01 9.23 -13.38
C PHE A 54 21.00 9.35 -12.24
N ASN A 55 21.32 8.84 -11.06
CA ASN A 55 20.40 8.89 -9.92
C ASN A 55 20.14 10.33 -9.43
N ALA A 56 21.09 11.24 -9.64
CA ALA A 56 20.91 12.66 -9.33
C ALA A 56 20.06 13.40 -10.39
N ALA A 57 20.21 13.06 -11.66
CA ALA A 57 19.51 13.70 -12.77
C ALA A 57 18.12 13.11 -13.03
N CYS A 58 17.93 11.82 -12.79
CA CYS A 58 16.73 11.05 -13.16
C CYS A 58 16.06 10.45 -11.93
N HIS A 59 15.08 11.17 -11.37
CA HIS A 59 14.24 10.67 -10.29
C HIS A 59 13.15 9.76 -10.84
N CYS A 60 13.19 8.46 -10.50
CA CYS A 60 12.23 7.49 -11.00
C CYS A 60 10.82 7.77 -10.45
N GLY A 61 9.91 8.10 -11.37
CA GLY A 61 8.53 8.50 -11.06
C GLY A 61 8.19 9.91 -11.52
N GLU A 62 9.21 10.72 -11.82
CA GLU A 62 9.07 12.07 -12.36
C GLU A 62 9.71 12.17 -13.75
N THR A 63 10.78 11.40 -13.98
CA THR A 63 11.53 11.43 -15.23
C THR A 63 10.84 10.56 -16.29
N ASN A 64 10.57 11.13 -17.45
CA ASN A 64 10.08 10.42 -18.63
C ASN A 64 11.25 9.95 -19.53
N TYR A 65 10.92 9.19 -20.58
CA TYR A 65 11.92 8.73 -21.55
C TYR A 65 12.77 9.85 -22.16
N ALA A 66 12.22 11.04 -22.43
CA ALA A 66 13.01 12.14 -23.00
C ALA A 66 14.13 12.60 -22.05
N GLY A 67 13.85 12.66 -20.75
CA GLY A 67 14.86 12.96 -19.72
C GLY A 67 15.92 11.86 -19.63
N ILE A 68 15.51 10.59 -19.62
CA ILE A 68 16.41 9.43 -19.61
C ILE A 68 17.31 9.44 -20.86
N LYS A 69 16.73 9.64 -22.05
CA LYS A 69 17.46 9.67 -23.32
C LYS A 69 18.47 10.83 -23.36
N SER A 70 18.08 12.02 -22.91
CA SER A 70 18.98 13.17 -22.82
C SER A 70 20.21 12.87 -21.95
N PHE A 71 20.03 12.21 -20.81
CA PHE A 71 21.17 11.77 -20.00
C PHE A 71 22.06 10.78 -20.75
N LEU A 72 21.45 9.75 -21.37
CA LEU A 72 22.19 8.69 -22.05
C LEU A 72 22.93 9.17 -23.31
N ASP A 73 22.37 10.14 -24.03
CA ASP A 73 23.02 10.75 -25.20
C ASP A 73 24.26 11.59 -24.81
N ASN A 74 24.25 12.18 -23.61
CA ASN A 74 25.36 12.98 -23.09
C ASN A 74 26.48 12.14 -22.46
N ALA A 75 26.16 10.91 -22.03
CA ALA A 75 27.11 10.01 -21.39
C ALA A 75 27.82 9.13 -22.43
N GLN A 76 29.16 9.15 -22.43
CA GLN A 76 29.96 8.27 -23.27
C GLN A 76 29.84 6.80 -22.82
N ASP A 77 29.93 5.88 -23.78
CA ASP A 77 29.96 4.41 -23.59
C ASP A 77 28.70 3.74 -23.02
N LEU A 78 27.52 4.36 -23.19
CA LEU A 78 26.24 3.80 -22.72
C LEU A 78 25.32 3.24 -23.82
N ASP A 79 25.86 2.89 -25.00
CA ASP A 79 25.06 2.42 -26.15
C ASP A 79 24.12 1.23 -25.82
N ALA A 80 24.60 0.25 -25.04
CA ALA A 80 23.77 -0.89 -24.65
C ALA A 80 22.60 -0.48 -23.72
N THR A 81 22.83 0.46 -22.82
CA THR A 81 21.81 1.02 -21.92
C THR A 81 20.85 1.93 -22.68
N GLY A 82 21.33 2.72 -23.64
CA GLY A 82 20.51 3.50 -24.57
C GLY A 82 19.56 2.61 -25.39
N LYS A 83 20.05 1.47 -25.90
CA LYS A 83 19.23 0.48 -26.60
C LYS A 83 18.18 -0.16 -25.70
N LEU A 84 18.52 -0.48 -24.45
CA LEU A 84 17.56 -0.96 -23.45
C LEU A 84 16.46 0.09 -23.20
N ALA A 85 16.84 1.34 -22.94
CA ALA A 85 15.89 2.42 -22.67
C ALA A 85 14.94 2.66 -23.85
N SER A 86 15.48 2.63 -25.08
CA SER A 86 14.69 2.79 -26.30
C SER A 86 13.71 1.63 -26.53
N GLU A 87 14.08 0.40 -26.16
CA GLU A 87 13.17 -0.75 -26.26
C GLU A 87 12.03 -0.66 -25.24
N ILE A 88 12.32 -0.24 -24.01
CA ILE A 88 11.29 -0.05 -22.98
C ILE A 88 10.30 1.02 -23.41
N ASP A 89 10.75 2.13 -24.01
CA ASP A 89 9.85 3.20 -24.47
C ASP A 89 8.86 2.72 -25.54
N LYS A 90 9.24 1.73 -26.37
CA LYS A 90 8.33 1.13 -27.36
C LYS A 90 7.13 0.42 -26.72
N LEU A 91 7.24 -0.02 -25.47
CA LEU A 91 6.12 -0.65 -24.75
C LEU A 91 4.91 0.30 -24.63
N LYS A 92 5.10 1.64 -24.70
CA LYS A 92 3.99 2.60 -24.75
C LYS A 92 3.04 2.35 -25.95
N GLY A 93 3.55 1.79 -27.04
CA GLY A 93 2.77 1.40 -28.21
C GLY A 93 1.92 0.15 -28.00
N GLU A 94 2.16 -0.62 -26.94
CA GLU A 94 1.45 -1.88 -26.63
C GLU A 94 0.30 -1.68 -25.65
N TYR A 95 -0.05 -0.42 -25.36
CA TYR A 95 -1.22 -0.09 -24.56
C TYR A 95 -2.50 -0.66 -25.19
N ASN A 96 -3.29 -1.35 -24.37
CA ASN A 96 -4.61 -1.84 -24.72
C ASN A 96 -5.63 -1.41 -23.64
N LYS A 97 -6.77 -0.88 -24.08
CA LYS A 97 -7.89 -0.44 -23.22
C LYS A 97 -8.45 -1.54 -22.30
N ASP A 98 -8.27 -2.80 -22.65
CA ASP A 98 -8.73 -3.97 -21.88
C ASP A 98 -7.73 -4.39 -20.78
N LEU A 99 -6.62 -3.67 -20.64
CA LEU A 99 -5.66 -3.88 -19.57
C LEU A 99 -6.23 -3.36 -18.25
N ASN A 100 -6.49 -4.30 -17.35
CA ASN A 100 -6.70 -3.99 -15.94
C ASN A 100 -5.35 -3.83 -15.21
N LYS A 101 -5.41 -3.30 -13.99
CA LYS A 101 -4.23 -3.05 -13.17
C LYS A 101 -3.35 -4.28 -13.00
N GLY A 102 -3.92 -5.44 -12.63
CA GLY A 102 -3.16 -6.67 -12.41
C GLY A 102 -2.43 -7.17 -13.66
N LYS A 103 -3.13 -7.21 -14.80
CA LYS A 103 -2.52 -7.62 -16.08
C LYS A 103 -1.39 -6.67 -16.49
N THR A 104 -1.57 -5.37 -16.28
CA THR A 104 -0.54 -4.36 -16.59
C THR A 104 0.71 -4.57 -15.74
N VAL A 105 0.54 -4.76 -14.43
CA VAL A 105 1.65 -5.00 -13.51
C VAL A 105 2.43 -6.26 -13.92
N VAL A 106 1.73 -7.39 -14.12
CA VAL A 106 2.37 -8.66 -14.52
C VAL A 106 3.09 -8.52 -15.87
N PHE A 107 2.48 -7.83 -16.83
CA PHE A 107 3.10 -7.59 -18.12
C PHE A 107 4.42 -6.84 -17.99
N LEU A 108 4.40 -5.68 -17.33
CA LEU A 108 5.57 -4.80 -17.19
C LEU A 108 6.63 -5.33 -16.22
N SER A 109 6.28 -6.14 -15.22
CA SER A 109 7.23 -6.66 -14.23
C SER A 109 7.79 -8.04 -14.56
N ASN A 110 7.08 -8.84 -15.36
CA ASN A 110 7.44 -10.23 -15.63
C ASN A 110 7.48 -10.58 -17.12
N THR A 111 6.37 -10.39 -17.84
CA THR A 111 6.23 -10.86 -19.23
C THR A 111 7.30 -10.29 -20.13
N VAL A 112 7.51 -8.97 -20.10
CA VAL A 112 8.46 -8.30 -20.99
C VAL A 112 9.92 -8.73 -20.79
N PHE A 113 10.27 -9.27 -19.62
CA PHE A 113 11.62 -9.78 -19.33
C PHE A 113 11.84 -11.23 -19.76
N SER A 114 10.78 -11.92 -20.17
CA SER A 114 10.79 -13.35 -20.47
C SER A 114 10.57 -13.62 -21.96
N ASP A 115 10.08 -12.63 -22.71
CA ASP A 115 9.86 -12.68 -24.14
C ASP A 115 11.10 -12.23 -24.93
N LYS A 116 11.89 -13.22 -25.34
CA LYS A 116 13.13 -13.01 -26.12
C LYS A 116 12.86 -12.42 -27.51
N ASP A 117 11.74 -12.76 -28.13
CA ASP A 117 11.46 -12.42 -29.52
C ASP A 117 10.76 -11.05 -29.62
N GLY A 118 9.85 -10.75 -28.68
CA GLY A 118 9.20 -9.44 -28.57
C GLY A 118 10.10 -8.36 -27.96
N HIS A 119 10.89 -8.71 -26.94
CA HIS A 119 11.69 -7.75 -26.17
C HIS A 119 13.13 -8.23 -25.92
N PRO A 120 13.96 -8.33 -26.97
CA PRO A 120 15.29 -8.92 -26.89
C PRO A 120 16.26 -8.17 -25.96
N LYS A 121 16.18 -6.84 -25.83
CA LYS A 121 17.05 -6.08 -24.91
C LYS A 121 16.61 -6.23 -23.46
N LEU A 122 15.30 -6.26 -23.18
CA LEU A 122 14.76 -6.55 -21.84
C LEU A 122 15.08 -7.98 -21.40
N PHE A 123 14.94 -8.94 -22.30
CA PHE A 123 15.36 -10.32 -22.07
C PHE A 123 16.87 -10.41 -21.78
N ALA A 124 17.71 -9.77 -22.59
CA ALA A 124 19.16 -9.73 -22.35
C ALA A 124 19.54 -9.03 -21.04
N PHE A 125 18.80 -7.99 -20.64
CA PHE A 125 18.96 -7.33 -19.34
C PHE A 125 18.67 -8.29 -18.17
N ALA A 126 17.60 -9.08 -18.28
CA ALA A 126 17.21 -10.07 -17.29
C ALA A 126 18.23 -11.23 -17.19
N GLU A 127 18.67 -11.75 -18.34
CA GLU A 127 19.64 -12.85 -18.42
C GLU A 127 21.01 -12.49 -17.81
N LYS A 128 21.40 -11.22 -17.83
CA LYS A 128 22.63 -10.75 -17.17
C LYS A 128 22.55 -10.71 -15.65
N ARG A 129 21.34 -10.75 -15.06
CA ARG A 129 21.09 -10.53 -13.62
C ARG A 129 20.39 -11.71 -12.94
N LYS A 130 20.56 -12.92 -13.48
CA LYS A 130 19.88 -14.15 -13.05
C LYS A 130 19.91 -14.39 -11.53
N GLY A 131 18.95 -15.17 -11.07
CA GLY A 131 18.84 -15.57 -9.67
C GLY A 131 18.20 -14.50 -8.81
N ASP A 132 18.74 -14.30 -7.60
CA ASP A 132 18.13 -13.44 -6.58
C ASP A 132 18.12 -11.97 -6.95
N GLU A 133 19.08 -11.48 -7.74
CA GLU A 133 19.13 -10.08 -8.15
C GLU A 133 17.92 -9.73 -9.03
N MET A 134 17.69 -10.48 -10.12
CA MET A 134 16.52 -10.24 -10.98
C MET A 134 15.21 -10.49 -10.23
N LYS A 135 15.16 -11.49 -9.34
CA LYS A 135 13.96 -11.74 -8.52
C LYS A 135 13.64 -10.52 -7.65
N LYS A 136 14.62 -9.97 -6.94
CA LYS A 136 14.46 -8.75 -6.11
C LYS A 136 14.03 -7.55 -6.96
N PHE A 137 14.65 -7.38 -8.13
CA PHE A 137 14.28 -6.31 -9.07
C PHE A 137 12.82 -6.42 -9.50
N LYS A 138 12.37 -7.61 -9.96
CA LYS A 138 10.99 -7.85 -10.38
C LYS A 138 9.98 -7.65 -9.26
N THR A 139 10.26 -8.18 -8.06
CA THR A 139 9.38 -8.01 -6.89
C THR A 139 9.24 -6.55 -6.48
N SER A 140 10.36 -5.80 -6.41
CA SER A 140 10.31 -4.38 -6.10
C SER A 140 9.51 -3.61 -7.16
N LEU A 141 9.79 -3.87 -8.44
CA LEU A 141 9.11 -3.22 -9.56
C LEU A 141 7.59 -3.50 -9.54
N GLU A 142 7.19 -4.74 -9.26
CA GLU A 142 5.78 -5.14 -9.14
C GLU A 142 5.06 -4.32 -8.05
N ASN A 143 5.64 -4.22 -6.85
CA ASN A 143 5.09 -3.43 -5.75
C ASN A 143 4.98 -1.94 -6.11
N ASP A 144 6.04 -1.38 -6.71
CA ASP A 144 6.10 0.02 -7.10
C ASP A 144 5.05 0.36 -8.17
N LEU A 145 4.88 -0.51 -9.18
CA LEU A 145 3.87 -0.36 -10.22
C LEU A 145 2.45 -0.49 -9.67
N LEU A 146 2.24 -1.39 -8.72
CA LEU A 146 0.95 -1.57 -8.06
C LEU A 146 0.54 -0.33 -7.26
N ALA A 147 1.50 0.38 -6.64
CA ALA A 147 1.23 1.66 -5.98
C ALA A 147 0.92 2.80 -6.97
N ARG A 148 1.59 2.81 -8.13
CA ARG A 148 1.54 3.93 -9.09
C ARG A 148 0.37 3.90 -10.06
N LEU A 149 -0.07 2.71 -10.46
CA LEU A 149 -1.14 2.60 -11.45
C LEU A 149 -2.47 3.08 -10.84
N THR A 150 -2.88 4.28 -11.27
CA THR A 150 -4.21 4.84 -11.03
C THR A 150 -5.20 4.16 -11.95
N VAL A 151 -6.34 3.78 -11.37
CA VAL A 151 -7.41 3.10 -12.07
C VAL A 151 -8.64 4.01 -12.01
N THR A 152 -9.23 4.30 -13.16
CA THR A 152 -10.46 5.08 -13.20
C THR A 152 -11.62 4.11 -13.06
N ALA A 153 -12.55 4.39 -12.13
CA ALA A 153 -13.78 3.62 -12.08
C ALA A 153 -14.50 3.79 -13.43
N PRO A 154 -15.07 2.72 -14.01
CA PRO A 154 -15.85 2.85 -15.24
C PRO A 154 -16.93 3.89 -14.99
N ALA A 155 -16.94 4.97 -15.78
CA ALA A 155 -17.95 5.99 -15.70
C ALA A 155 -19.32 5.32 -15.90
N SER A 156 -20.12 5.27 -14.84
CA SER A 156 -21.52 4.89 -14.95
C SER A 156 -22.22 5.98 -15.75
N SER A 157 -22.41 5.76 -17.05
CA SER A 157 -23.18 6.65 -17.91
C SER A 157 -24.57 6.83 -17.30
N PRO A 158 -25.00 8.05 -16.94
CA PRO A 158 -26.41 8.34 -16.80
C PRO A 158 -26.95 8.50 -18.22
N ASP A 159 -27.65 7.48 -18.72
CA ASP A 159 -28.49 7.63 -19.92
C ASP A 159 -29.54 8.72 -19.62
N THR A 160 -29.19 9.95 -19.99
CA THR A 160 -30.13 11.07 -20.09
C THR A 160 -30.46 11.19 -21.57
N PRO A 161 -31.72 10.95 -21.99
CA PRO A 161 -32.10 11.12 -23.37
C PRO A 161 -32.02 12.60 -23.73
N HIS A 162 -31.00 12.97 -24.51
CA HIS A 162 -30.91 14.30 -25.08
C HIS A 162 -31.91 14.38 -26.23
N ASN A 163 -33.00 15.10 -25.99
CA ASN A 163 -34.00 15.46 -26.98
C ASN A 163 -33.34 16.46 -27.96
N GLU A 164 -33.16 16.06 -29.22
CA GLU A 164 -32.74 16.96 -30.29
C GLU A 164 -33.86 17.97 -30.58
N GLY A 165 -33.66 19.21 -30.17
CA GLY A 165 -34.45 20.34 -30.62
C GLY A 165 -34.03 20.73 -32.03
N VAL A 166 -34.70 20.19 -33.05
CA VAL A 166 -34.71 20.72 -34.41
C VAL A 166 -35.83 21.76 -34.49
N HIS A 167 -35.45 23.01 -34.80
CA HIS A 167 -36.37 24.12 -35.00
C HIS A 167 -36.69 24.26 -36.50
N ASN A 168 -37.98 24.14 -36.81
CA ASN A 168 -38.81 24.74 -37.87
C ASN A 168 -38.34 24.71 -39.35
N ASP A 169 -39.18 24.15 -40.23
CA ASP A 169 -40.14 25.00 -40.99
C ASP A 169 -41.27 24.19 -41.68
N ASP A 170 -42.44 24.83 -41.73
CA ASP A 170 -43.58 24.71 -42.65
C ASP A 170 -44.23 23.36 -43.03
N SER A 171 -45.44 23.11 -42.50
CA SER A 171 -46.69 23.07 -43.30
C SER A 171 -47.85 22.36 -42.59
N GLN A 172 -48.99 23.07 -42.62
CA GLN A 172 -50.37 22.70 -42.31
C GLN A 172 -50.77 21.21 -42.45
N LYS A 173 -51.46 20.65 -41.43
CA LYS A 173 -52.87 20.19 -41.53
C LYS A 173 -53.42 19.68 -40.18
N LEU A 174 -54.53 20.26 -39.74
CA LEU A 174 -55.48 19.64 -38.80
C LEU A 174 -56.18 18.44 -39.48
N PRO A 175 -56.56 17.34 -38.80
CA PRO A 175 -57.75 17.38 -37.94
C PRO A 175 -57.79 16.43 -36.70
N LYS A 176 -58.43 16.95 -35.65
CA LYS A 176 -59.39 16.32 -34.71
C LYS A 176 -59.00 15.19 -33.72
N PRO A 177 -59.73 15.12 -32.58
CA PRO A 177 -59.32 14.49 -31.33
C PRO A 177 -59.88 13.08 -31.14
N ASP A 178 -59.25 12.32 -30.27
CA ASP A 178 -59.84 11.42 -29.26
C ASP A 178 -58.81 10.33 -28.91
N GLN A 179 -58.37 10.29 -27.65
CA GLN A 179 -58.44 9.08 -26.81
C GLN A 179 -57.62 9.27 -25.53
N GLU A 180 -58.38 9.36 -24.44
CA GLU A 180 -57.99 9.21 -23.05
C GLU A 180 -57.50 7.77 -22.82
N HIS A 181 -56.19 7.58 -22.67
CA HIS A 181 -55.60 6.33 -22.19
C HIS A 181 -55.18 6.49 -20.73
N THR A 182 -56.05 6.02 -19.84
CA THR A 182 -55.77 5.76 -18.44
C THR A 182 -54.76 4.60 -18.35
N SER A 183 -53.48 4.89 -18.08
CA SER A 183 -52.47 3.88 -17.79
C SER A 183 -52.69 3.33 -16.37
N LYS A 184 -53.36 2.17 -16.28
CA LYS A 184 -53.39 1.36 -15.06
C LYS A 184 -52.01 0.73 -14.87
N ASN A 185 -51.23 1.29 -13.95
CA ASN A 185 -50.03 0.63 -13.43
C ASN A 185 -50.44 -0.47 -12.46
N THR A 186 -50.78 -1.63 -13.00
CA THR A 186 -50.89 -2.88 -12.24
C THR A 186 -49.47 -3.37 -11.99
N VAL A 187 -48.89 -3.03 -10.84
CA VAL A 187 -47.66 -3.67 -10.37
C VAL A 187 -48.09 -5.02 -9.80
N ASP A 188 -48.03 -6.06 -10.64
CA ASP A 188 -48.29 -7.42 -10.24
C ASP A 188 -47.34 -7.83 -9.11
N GLY A 189 -47.95 -8.19 -7.97
CA GLY A 189 -47.25 -8.53 -6.75
C GLY A 189 -46.32 -9.72 -6.95
N VAL A 190 -45.03 -9.48 -6.74
CA VAL A 190 -44.03 -10.53 -6.55
C VAL A 190 -44.49 -11.42 -5.41
N SER A 191 -44.75 -12.69 -5.69
CA SER A 191 -45.32 -13.59 -4.69
C SER A 191 -44.33 -13.79 -3.53
N MET A 192 -44.80 -13.52 -2.30
CA MET A 192 -44.07 -13.66 -1.04
C MET A 192 -43.16 -14.90 -0.90
N PRO A 193 -43.50 -16.11 -1.42
CA PRO A 193 -42.56 -17.24 -1.37
C PRO A 193 -41.22 -16.97 -2.07
N PHE A 194 -41.16 -16.21 -3.17
CA PHE A 194 -39.89 -15.93 -3.85
C PHE A 194 -38.94 -15.10 -2.98
N ILE A 195 -39.46 -14.14 -2.22
CA ILE A 195 -38.67 -13.32 -1.32
C ILE A 195 -38.03 -14.19 -0.23
N ILE A 196 -38.80 -15.12 0.35
CA ILE A 196 -38.33 -16.04 1.38
C ILE A 196 -37.24 -16.98 0.84
N TYR A 197 -37.43 -17.57 -0.35
CA TYR A 197 -36.42 -18.43 -0.97
C TYR A 197 -35.13 -17.66 -1.32
N SER A 198 -35.24 -16.40 -1.77
CA SER A 198 -34.07 -15.56 -2.06
C SER A 198 -33.23 -15.28 -0.80
N LEU A 199 -33.90 -15.08 0.34
CA LEU A 199 -33.25 -14.76 1.61
C LEU A 199 -32.53 -15.99 2.21
N ILE A 200 -33.15 -17.17 2.13
CA ILE A 200 -32.52 -18.44 2.54
C ILE A 200 -31.30 -18.73 1.65
N PHE A 201 -31.41 -18.52 0.34
CA PHE A 201 -30.32 -18.75 -0.59
C PHE A 201 -29.13 -17.79 -0.34
N ALA A 202 -29.40 -16.52 -0.03
CA ALA A 202 -28.38 -15.55 0.34
C ALA A 202 -27.62 -15.95 1.62
N LEU A 203 -28.31 -16.48 2.63
CA LEU A 203 -27.68 -16.96 3.87
C LEU A 203 -26.79 -18.17 3.64
N ILE A 204 -27.18 -19.10 2.77
CA ILE A 204 -26.36 -20.27 2.42
C ILE A 204 -25.09 -19.83 1.67
N LEU A 205 -25.21 -18.89 0.73
CA LEU A 205 -24.05 -18.35 0.00
C LEU A 205 -23.09 -17.63 0.95
N ALA A 206 -23.60 -16.83 1.89
CA ALA A 206 -22.78 -16.17 2.91
C ALA A 206 -22.04 -17.18 3.81
N GLY A 207 -22.69 -18.30 4.16
CA GLY A 207 -22.05 -19.37 4.92
C GLY A 207 -20.90 -20.04 4.14
N ILE A 208 -21.08 -20.28 2.84
CA ILE A 208 -20.06 -20.90 1.99
C ILE A 208 -18.87 -19.96 1.78
N THR A 209 -19.11 -18.67 1.53
CA THR A 209 -18.02 -17.69 1.37
C THR A 209 -17.21 -17.52 2.65
N LEU A 210 -17.87 -17.46 3.81
CA LEU A 210 -17.20 -17.42 5.11
C LEU A 210 -16.37 -18.70 5.36
N TYR A 211 -16.91 -19.88 5.03
CA TYR A 211 -16.19 -21.14 5.15
C TYR A 211 -14.93 -21.18 4.27
N LEU A 212 -15.04 -20.73 3.01
CA LEU A 212 -13.89 -20.68 2.09
C LEU A 212 -12.83 -19.66 2.55
N ALA A 213 -13.24 -18.49 3.04
CA ALA A 213 -12.33 -17.48 3.58
C ALA A 213 -11.57 -18.02 4.80
N LEU A 214 -12.25 -18.69 5.73
CA LEU A 214 -11.64 -19.33 6.89
C LEU A 214 -10.66 -20.46 6.49
N LYS A 215 -11.02 -21.24 5.47
CA LYS A 215 -10.15 -22.32 4.95
C LYS A 215 -8.89 -21.76 4.28
N MET A 216 -9.01 -20.69 3.49
CA MET A 216 -7.86 -20.03 2.87
C MET A 216 -6.97 -19.35 3.92
N ALA A 217 -7.55 -18.69 4.93
CA ALA A 217 -6.79 -18.09 6.02
C ALA A 217 -6.00 -19.14 6.83
N ARG A 218 -6.57 -20.33 7.07
CA ARG A 218 -5.83 -21.45 7.68
C ARG A 218 -4.69 -21.95 6.79
N SER A 219 -4.94 -22.15 5.51
CA SER A 219 -3.92 -22.64 4.57
C SER A 219 -2.77 -21.65 4.39
N ALA A 220 -3.05 -20.34 4.33
CA ALA A 220 -2.02 -19.31 4.25
C ALA A 220 -1.12 -19.32 5.51
N ARG A 221 -1.74 -19.47 6.70
CA ARG A 221 -1.01 -19.53 7.97
C ARG A 221 -0.14 -20.78 8.10
N GLU A 222 -0.59 -21.92 7.59
CA GLU A 222 0.22 -23.17 7.56
C GLU A 222 1.42 -23.06 6.62
N ASN A 223 1.26 -22.41 5.46
CA ASN A 223 2.37 -22.22 4.51
C ASN A 223 3.41 -21.25 5.06
N ASP A 224 2.98 -20.18 5.72
CA ASP A 224 3.88 -19.19 6.32
C ASP A 224 4.69 -19.79 7.49
N LEU A 225 4.04 -20.60 8.33
CA LEU A 225 4.70 -21.33 9.42
C LEU A 225 5.73 -22.35 8.90
N ARG A 226 5.41 -23.05 7.79
CA ARG A 226 6.35 -23.99 7.16
C ARG A 226 7.56 -23.28 6.55
N ASN A 227 7.38 -22.09 5.99
CA ASN A 227 8.47 -21.29 5.44
C ASN A 227 9.40 -20.79 6.57
N MET A 228 8.84 -20.24 7.65
CA MET A 228 9.63 -19.85 8.83
C MET A 228 10.38 -21.02 9.46
N ALA A 229 9.74 -22.20 9.56
CA ALA A 229 10.39 -23.40 10.09
C ALA A 229 11.55 -23.88 9.19
N ARG A 230 11.44 -23.70 7.87
CA ARG A 230 12.52 -24.03 6.92
C ARG A 230 13.69 -23.04 7.05
N GLU A 231 13.42 -21.74 7.10
CA GLU A 231 14.47 -20.71 7.28
C GLU A 231 15.20 -20.87 8.60
N LEU A 232 14.48 -21.14 9.70
CA LEU A 232 15.08 -21.37 11.00
C LEU A 232 15.97 -22.63 11.00
N LYS A 233 15.54 -23.69 10.30
CA LYS A 233 16.32 -24.92 10.16
C LYS A 233 17.61 -24.69 9.36
N GLU A 234 17.54 -23.92 8.27
CA GLU A 234 18.72 -23.57 7.47
C GLU A 234 19.71 -22.71 8.25
N TYR A 235 19.22 -21.73 9.02
CA TYR A 235 20.06 -20.91 9.89
C TYR A 235 20.77 -21.74 10.97
N VAL A 236 20.04 -22.65 11.64
CA VAL A 236 20.63 -23.54 12.66
C VAL A 236 21.65 -24.49 12.04
N GLN A 237 21.36 -25.07 10.87
CA GLN A 237 22.33 -25.94 10.18
C GLN A 237 23.58 -25.18 9.75
N PHE A 238 23.44 -23.94 9.29
CA PHE A 238 24.56 -23.07 8.94
C PHE A 238 25.44 -22.78 10.15
N GLU A 239 24.85 -22.42 11.29
CA GLU A 239 25.60 -22.09 12.51
C GLU A 239 26.30 -23.33 13.10
N ILE A 240 25.65 -24.50 13.08
CA ILE A 240 26.28 -25.79 13.45
C ILE A 240 27.43 -26.13 12.50
N GLY A 241 27.26 -25.89 11.19
CA GLY A 241 28.31 -26.09 10.19
C GLY A 241 29.53 -25.21 10.45
N LYS A 242 29.31 -23.96 10.86
CA LYS A 242 30.37 -23.00 11.20
C LYS A 242 31.16 -23.42 12.45
N LEU A 243 30.48 -24.00 13.45
CA LEU A 243 31.12 -24.55 14.64
C LEU A 243 31.93 -25.83 14.35
N ASN A 244 31.48 -26.66 13.41
CA ASN A 244 32.18 -27.89 13.03
C ASN A 244 33.30 -27.68 12.00
N SER A 245 33.27 -26.59 11.21
CA SER A 245 34.27 -26.31 10.18
C SER A 245 35.51 -25.56 10.69
N GLY A 246 35.64 -25.36 12.01
CA GLY A 246 36.85 -24.84 12.66
C GLY A 246 38.00 -25.85 12.70
N ASN A 247 38.44 -26.33 11.53
CA ASN A 247 39.72 -26.99 11.34
C ASN A 247 40.71 -25.98 10.73
N GLU A 248 41.26 -25.11 11.57
CA GLU A 248 42.54 -24.46 11.26
C GLU A 248 43.69 -25.47 11.53
N PRO A 249 44.79 -25.42 10.74
CA PRO A 249 45.93 -26.31 10.92
C PRO A 249 46.69 -26.00 12.22
N PRO A 250 47.40 -26.99 12.81
CA PRO A 250 47.90 -26.89 14.17
C PRO A 250 49.16 -26.02 14.23
N ALA A 251 49.01 -24.77 14.68
CA ALA A 251 50.12 -23.96 15.17
C ALA A 251 50.08 -23.92 16.71
N ASN A 252 50.68 -24.97 17.28
CA ASN A 252 51.40 -25.01 18.56
C ASN A 252 51.29 -23.75 19.48
N ASN A 253 50.35 -23.73 20.42
CA ASN A 253 50.64 -23.32 21.79
C ASN A 253 49.51 -23.64 22.78
N LYS A 254 49.91 -24.26 23.89
CA LYS A 254 49.08 -24.60 25.06
C LYS A 254 48.45 -23.34 25.66
N LYS A 255 47.11 -23.28 25.65
CA LYS A 255 46.27 -22.82 26.78
C LYS A 255 44.81 -23.17 26.45
N GLN A 256 44.32 -24.21 27.09
CA GLN A 256 42.97 -24.74 26.97
C GLN A 256 41.99 -23.81 27.72
N PRO A 257 40.98 -23.20 27.07
CA PRO A 257 39.92 -22.49 27.78
C PRO A 257 38.92 -23.50 28.32
N LYS A 258 38.63 -23.41 29.63
CA LYS A 258 37.86 -24.39 30.41
C LYS A 258 36.33 -24.17 30.39
N ASP A 259 35.82 -23.27 29.54
CA ASP A 259 34.49 -22.68 29.76
C ASP A 259 33.40 -23.06 28.75
N LEU A 260 33.63 -24.01 27.84
CA LEU A 260 32.61 -24.48 26.89
C LEU A 260 31.37 -25.23 27.47
N PRO A 261 31.40 -25.90 28.65
CA PRO A 261 30.18 -26.56 29.15
C PRO A 261 29.16 -25.59 29.76
N ALA A 262 29.57 -24.36 30.13
CA ALA A 262 28.68 -23.36 30.72
C ALA A 262 27.66 -22.82 29.70
N THR A 263 28.09 -22.58 28.45
CA THR A 263 27.26 -21.99 27.40
C THR A 263 26.15 -22.95 26.94
N ARG A 264 26.39 -24.27 26.97
CA ARG A 264 25.38 -25.27 26.59
C ARG A 264 24.20 -25.31 27.58
N ASN A 265 24.49 -25.18 28.87
CA ASN A 265 23.46 -25.17 29.91
C ASN A 265 22.63 -23.88 29.85
N GLU A 266 23.25 -22.76 29.51
CA GLU A 266 22.56 -21.47 29.35
C GLU A 266 21.63 -21.45 28.14
N VAL A 267 22.06 -22.04 27.01
CA VAL A 267 21.20 -22.22 25.83
C VAL A 267 19.99 -23.11 26.18
N GLN A 268 20.21 -24.17 26.96
CA GLN A 268 19.13 -25.09 27.36
C GLN A 268 18.15 -24.44 28.37
N ASP A 269 18.64 -23.60 29.28
CA ASP A 269 17.78 -22.78 30.16
C ASP A 269 16.91 -21.79 29.35
N LEU A 270 17.51 -21.10 28.38
CA LEU A 270 16.79 -20.18 27.49
C LEU A 270 15.65 -20.86 26.73
N PHE A 271 15.85 -22.08 26.23
CA PHE A 271 14.77 -22.86 25.58
C PHE A 271 13.64 -23.22 26.56
N SER A 272 13.97 -23.54 27.82
CA SER A 272 12.99 -23.83 28.87
C SER A 272 12.10 -22.61 29.17
N ARG A 273 12.72 -21.43 29.21
CA ARG A 273 12.03 -20.15 29.49
C ARG A 273 11.11 -19.74 28.34
N LEU A 274 11.53 -19.97 27.09
CA LEU A 274 10.71 -19.73 25.90
C LEU A 274 9.42 -20.56 25.91
N ASN A 275 9.53 -21.87 26.14
CA ASN A 275 8.36 -22.76 26.21
C ASN A 275 7.41 -22.38 27.36
N THR A 276 7.95 -21.91 28.49
CA THR A 276 7.15 -21.45 29.62
C THR A 276 6.38 -20.18 29.27
N LEU A 277 7.03 -19.21 28.61
CA LEU A 277 6.40 -17.97 28.15
C LEU A 277 5.27 -18.25 27.15
N GLU A 278 5.48 -19.16 26.21
CA GLU A 278 4.48 -19.55 25.22
C GLU A 278 3.22 -20.12 25.89
N SER A 279 3.40 -20.96 26.92
CA SER A 279 2.27 -21.49 27.71
C SER A 279 1.49 -20.41 28.48
N LEU A 280 2.16 -19.33 28.92
CA LEU A 280 1.52 -18.22 29.63
C LEU A 280 0.72 -17.33 28.69
N VAL A 281 1.24 -17.07 27.49
CA VAL A 281 0.52 -16.30 26.45
C VAL A 281 -0.77 -17.02 26.05
N GLU A 282 -0.73 -18.35 25.90
CA GLU A 282 -1.93 -19.12 25.54
C GLU A 282 -2.99 -19.12 26.66
N LYS A 283 -2.57 -19.20 27.92
CA LYS A 283 -3.47 -19.06 29.08
C LYS A 283 -4.11 -17.67 29.17
N LEU A 284 -3.37 -16.61 28.83
CA LEU A 284 -3.90 -15.25 28.83
C LEU A 284 -4.90 -15.02 27.69
N ARG A 285 -4.64 -15.58 26.51
CA ARG A 285 -5.60 -15.53 25.38
C ARG A 285 -6.93 -16.20 25.72
N GLN A 286 -6.87 -17.39 26.31
CA GLN A 286 -8.09 -18.10 26.75
C GLN A 286 -8.88 -17.31 27.82
N LYS A 287 -8.21 -16.46 28.61
CA LYS A 287 -8.85 -15.65 29.64
C LYS A 287 -9.47 -14.34 29.08
N SER A 288 -9.04 -13.87 27.91
CA SER A 288 -9.52 -12.61 27.31
C SER A 288 -10.80 -12.73 26.46
N GLU A 289 -11.32 -13.94 26.22
CA GLU A 289 -12.56 -14.16 25.46
C GLU A 289 -13.82 -14.14 26.36
N THR A 290 -13.97 -13.12 27.22
CA THR A 290 -15.24 -12.88 27.93
C THR A 290 -16.01 -11.73 27.24
N PRO A 291 -17.23 -11.95 26.72
CA PRO A 291 -17.97 -10.91 26.00
C PRO A 291 -18.44 -9.79 26.94
N VAL A 292 -18.03 -8.55 26.67
CA VAL A 292 -18.58 -7.35 27.31
C VAL A 292 -19.88 -6.96 26.59
N ALA A 293 -20.94 -6.77 27.37
CA ALA A 293 -22.29 -6.43 26.91
C ALA A 293 -22.38 -5.07 26.18
N PRO A 294 -23.45 -4.82 25.39
CA PRO A 294 -23.58 -3.62 24.57
C PRO A 294 -24.06 -2.41 25.39
N VAL A 295 -23.40 -1.27 25.22
CA VAL A 295 -23.81 0.03 25.76
C VAL A 295 -24.81 0.71 24.80
N PRO A 296 -25.93 1.29 25.27
CA PRO A 296 -26.92 1.94 24.42
C PRO A 296 -26.50 3.37 23.95
N PRO A 297 -27.04 3.85 22.81
CA PRO A 297 -26.64 5.10 22.18
C PRO A 297 -27.31 6.35 22.77
N ALA A 298 -26.54 7.44 22.91
CA ALA A 298 -27.04 8.78 23.25
C ALA A 298 -27.32 9.63 21.99
N PRO A 299 -28.31 10.56 22.01
CA PRO A 299 -28.76 11.28 20.80
C PRO A 299 -28.22 12.72 20.66
N GLY A 300 -27.89 13.09 19.41
CA GLY A 300 -28.26 14.38 18.80
C GLY A 300 -27.29 15.58 18.89
N PRO A 301 -26.81 16.13 17.74
CA PRO A 301 -26.08 17.40 17.67
C PRO A 301 -27.02 18.60 17.41
N GLN A 302 -26.79 19.71 18.13
CA GLN A 302 -27.44 21.00 17.87
C GLN A 302 -26.58 21.91 16.97
N LYS A 303 -27.23 22.48 15.95
CA LYS A 303 -26.75 23.55 15.07
C LYS A 303 -26.67 24.89 15.80
N ALA A 304 -25.69 25.72 15.45
CA ALA A 304 -25.86 27.17 15.39
C ALA A 304 -24.91 27.78 14.34
N VAL A 305 -25.48 28.63 13.51
CA VAL A 305 -24.90 29.34 12.36
C VAL A 305 -24.58 30.77 12.79
N THR A 306 -23.46 31.35 12.31
CA THR A 306 -23.33 32.81 12.15
C THR A 306 -22.35 33.13 11.01
N PRO A 307 -22.70 34.00 10.04
CA PRO A 307 -21.81 34.41 8.95
C PRO A 307 -21.34 35.87 9.08
N VAL A 308 -20.04 36.13 8.90
CA VAL A 308 -19.46 37.46 8.60
C VAL A 308 -18.08 37.27 7.90
N PRO A 309 -17.49 38.28 7.24
CA PRO A 309 -17.62 38.58 5.82
C PRO A 309 -16.33 38.32 5.02
N GLU A 310 -16.55 38.25 3.71
CA GLU A 310 -15.63 38.09 2.58
C GLU A 310 -14.34 38.92 2.66
N THR A 311 -13.20 38.23 2.69
CA THR A 311 -11.90 38.79 2.33
C THR A 311 -11.29 37.89 1.23
N GLN A 312 -10.75 38.54 0.21
CA GLN A 312 -10.29 38.05 -1.09
C GLN A 312 -9.57 36.68 -1.07
N PRO A 313 -9.82 35.79 -2.05
CA PRO A 313 -9.13 34.50 -2.11
C PRO A 313 -7.72 34.71 -2.69
N VAL A 314 -6.73 34.78 -1.80
CA VAL A 314 -5.40 34.24 -2.11
C VAL A 314 -5.63 32.78 -2.46
N VAL A 315 -5.13 32.33 -3.61
CA VAL A 315 -5.18 30.92 -4.02
C VAL A 315 -4.30 30.12 -3.04
N GLU A 316 -4.89 29.80 -1.89
CA GLU A 316 -4.27 29.01 -0.84
C GLU A 316 -4.24 27.57 -1.36
N THR A 317 -3.07 27.15 -1.84
CA THR A 317 -2.84 25.77 -2.23
C THR A 317 -3.08 24.92 -1.00
N LYS A 318 -4.23 24.24 -0.94
CA LYS A 318 -4.70 23.45 0.19
C LYS A 318 -3.65 22.39 0.53
N LYS A 319 -2.80 22.67 1.51
CA LYS A 319 -1.74 21.76 1.94
C LYS A 319 -2.40 20.49 2.50
N GLU A 320 -1.98 19.34 1.99
CA GLU A 320 -2.48 18.04 2.45
C GLU A 320 -1.93 17.75 3.85
N VAL A 321 -2.81 17.39 4.78
CA VAL A 321 -2.46 17.11 6.19
C VAL A 321 -2.84 15.68 6.52
N PHE A 322 -1.95 15.00 7.25
CA PHE A 322 -2.20 13.64 7.75
C PHE A 322 -1.58 13.49 9.15
N PHE A 323 -1.99 12.43 9.86
CA PHE A 323 -1.63 12.18 11.24
C PHE A 323 -0.93 10.84 11.38
N LEU A 324 0.07 10.81 12.25
CA LEU A 324 0.88 9.63 12.55
C LEU A 324 1.02 9.42 14.06
N SER A 325 1.31 8.18 14.44
CA SER A 325 1.47 7.73 15.83
C SER A 325 2.94 7.80 16.28
N THR A 326 3.31 7.00 17.27
CA THR A 326 4.68 6.85 17.77
C THR A 326 5.65 6.46 16.63
N PRO A 327 6.81 7.14 16.51
CA PRO A 327 7.84 6.74 15.56
C PRO A 327 8.44 5.38 15.92
N ASN A 328 9.11 4.77 14.96
CA ASN A 328 9.97 3.62 15.17
C ASN A 328 11.19 4.01 16.04
N SER A 329 11.87 3.01 16.60
CA SER A 329 13.08 3.22 17.43
C SER A 329 14.23 3.95 16.70
N ASN A 330 14.25 3.89 15.36
CA ASN A 330 15.20 4.60 14.52
C ASN A 330 14.76 6.04 14.15
N GLY A 331 13.64 6.53 14.69
CA GLY A 331 13.09 7.86 14.40
C GLY A 331 12.32 7.98 13.07
N SER A 332 12.08 6.88 12.36
CA SER A 332 11.22 6.87 11.17
C SER A 332 9.75 6.69 11.52
N PHE A 333 8.84 7.10 10.65
CA PHE A 333 7.40 6.80 10.78
C PHE A 333 6.93 5.92 9.62
N ASN A 334 6.02 5.00 9.88
CA ASN A 334 5.48 4.14 8.84
C ASN A 334 4.34 4.86 8.10
N ASP A 335 4.44 5.01 6.78
CA ASP A 335 3.42 5.66 5.95
C ASP A 335 2.08 4.90 5.95
N SER A 336 2.13 3.57 6.09
CA SER A 336 0.90 2.74 6.16
C SER A 336 0.04 3.02 7.40
N SER A 337 0.59 3.66 8.44
CA SER A 337 -0.18 4.11 9.61
C SER A 337 -0.69 5.54 9.50
N ALA A 338 -0.42 6.24 8.39
CA ALA A 338 -0.89 7.59 8.16
C ALA A 338 -2.42 7.63 8.02
N THR A 339 -3.05 8.59 8.69
CA THR A 339 -4.49 8.79 8.60
C THR A 339 -4.80 10.24 8.27
N THR A 340 -5.74 10.48 7.35
CA THR A 340 -6.21 11.85 7.04
C THR A 340 -7.07 12.43 8.15
N THR A 341 -7.63 11.57 9.01
CA THR A 341 -8.40 11.94 10.19
C THR A 341 -7.60 11.67 11.46
N PHE A 342 -7.74 12.56 12.42
CA PHE A 342 -7.13 12.37 13.73
C PHE A 342 -7.81 11.24 14.50
N ARG A 343 -7.01 10.42 15.17
CA ARG A 343 -7.50 9.32 16.01
C ARG A 343 -7.06 9.55 17.45
N GLU A 344 -8.05 9.79 18.30
CA GLU A 344 -7.82 9.93 19.73
C GLU A 344 -7.18 8.66 20.31
N GLY A 345 -6.12 8.83 21.12
CA GLY A 345 -5.36 7.71 21.69
C GLY A 345 -4.37 7.03 20.73
N ALA A 346 -4.24 7.48 19.47
CA ALA A 346 -3.28 6.92 18.52
C ALA A 346 -2.44 7.98 17.80
N SER A 347 -3.05 9.11 17.41
CA SER A 347 -2.36 10.19 16.69
C SER A 347 -1.56 11.06 17.67
N ILE A 348 -0.26 11.21 17.41
CA ILE A 348 0.64 12.10 18.18
C ILE A 348 1.12 13.25 17.30
N TYR A 349 1.40 12.97 16.03
CA TYR A 349 2.04 13.89 15.10
C TYR A 349 1.08 14.35 14.01
N ARG A 350 1.20 15.63 13.64
CA ARG A 350 0.54 16.25 12.49
C ARG A 350 1.60 16.53 11.43
N PHE A 351 1.42 15.94 10.26
CA PHE A 351 2.27 16.13 9.09
C PHE A 351 1.57 17.04 8.09
N THR A 352 2.33 18.00 7.55
CA THR A 352 1.90 18.88 6.45
C THR A 352 2.76 18.57 5.24
N LYS A 353 2.14 18.07 4.18
CA LYS A 353 2.85 17.66 2.97
C LYS A 353 3.29 18.89 2.18
N GLU A 354 4.57 18.95 1.83
CA GLU A 354 5.17 20.04 1.05
C GLU A 354 5.38 19.61 -0.41
N SER A 355 5.72 18.33 -0.63
CA SER A 355 5.81 17.70 -1.94
C SER A 355 5.40 16.22 -1.85
N PHE A 356 5.46 15.48 -2.96
CA PHE A 356 5.15 14.04 -2.98
C PHE A 356 5.91 13.23 -1.91
N ASN A 357 7.19 13.56 -1.71
CA ASN A 357 8.10 12.83 -0.81
C ASN A 357 8.66 13.68 0.34
N LYS A 358 8.18 14.91 0.56
CA LYS A 358 8.60 15.77 1.67
C LYS A 358 7.42 16.27 2.47
N ALA A 359 7.58 16.25 3.79
CA ALA A 359 6.62 16.81 4.71
C ALA A 359 7.32 17.47 5.91
N THR A 360 6.70 18.51 6.43
CA THR A 360 7.01 19.05 7.76
C THR A 360 6.09 18.43 8.80
N PHE A 361 6.56 18.27 10.03
CA PHE A 361 5.76 17.70 11.11
C PHE A 361 5.94 18.43 12.43
N CYS A 362 4.89 18.36 13.25
CA CYS A 362 4.87 18.85 14.62
C CYS A 362 4.07 17.89 15.51
N ILE A 363 4.22 17.99 16.83
CA ILE A 363 3.29 17.35 17.76
C ILE A 363 1.93 18.03 17.60
N ASP A 364 0.86 17.24 17.51
CA ASP A 364 -0.49 17.78 17.42
C ASP A 364 -0.89 18.43 18.75
N GLU A 365 -1.51 19.61 18.68
CA GLU A 365 -1.80 20.47 19.83
C GLU A 365 -2.97 19.96 20.69
N ARG A 366 -3.66 18.89 20.27
CA ARG A 366 -4.76 18.32 21.05
C ARG A 366 -4.25 17.62 22.30
N GLU A 367 -5.04 17.75 23.37
CA GLU A 367 -4.73 17.21 24.69
C GLU A 367 -4.44 15.70 24.67
N ALA A 368 -5.18 14.93 23.86
CA ALA A 368 -4.96 13.49 23.72
C ALA A 368 -3.56 13.15 23.17
N SER A 369 -3.07 13.93 22.19
CA SER A 369 -1.73 13.75 21.61
C SER A 369 -0.64 14.14 22.59
N ILE A 370 -0.83 15.27 23.29
CA ILE A 370 0.09 15.74 24.32
C ILE A 370 0.23 14.71 25.44
N LYS A 371 -0.89 14.20 25.96
CA LYS A 371 -0.89 13.16 27.00
C LYS A 371 -0.18 11.90 26.55
N LEU A 372 -0.45 11.43 25.33
CA LEU A 372 0.17 10.23 24.79
C LEU A 372 1.69 10.42 24.55
N ALA A 373 2.11 11.59 24.09
CA ALA A 373 3.52 11.94 23.92
C ALA A 373 4.27 11.96 25.26
N LEU A 374 3.69 12.58 26.29
CA LEU A 374 4.26 12.66 27.64
C LEU A 374 4.25 11.32 28.40
N GLN A 375 3.37 10.38 28.02
CA GLN A 375 3.31 9.06 28.66
C GLN A 375 4.56 8.21 28.38
N TYR A 376 5.13 8.35 27.17
CA TYR A 376 6.31 7.58 26.72
C TYR A 376 7.30 8.51 25.99
N PRO A 377 7.94 9.46 26.68
CA PRO A 377 8.78 10.49 26.03
C PRO A 377 10.00 9.88 25.31
N ASP A 378 10.57 8.81 25.87
CA ASP A 378 11.69 8.04 25.33
C ASP A 378 11.39 7.42 23.96
N LYS A 379 10.13 7.05 23.72
CA LYS A 379 9.67 6.42 22.46
C LYS A 379 8.97 7.39 21.54
N SER A 380 8.20 8.30 22.12
CA SER A 380 7.31 9.18 21.37
C SER A 380 7.98 10.50 21.02
N ILE A 381 8.90 11.04 21.82
CA ILE A 381 9.47 12.38 21.64
C ILE A 381 10.96 12.30 21.25
N ASP A 382 11.79 11.67 22.07
CA ASP A 382 13.25 11.67 21.94
C ASP A 382 13.79 11.25 20.55
N PRO A 383 13.15 10.28 19.83
CA PRO A 383 13.66 9.87 18.52
C PRO A 383 13.57 10.98 17.46
N VAL A 384 12.60 11.90 17.57
CA VAL A 384 12.21 12.82 16.48
C VAL A 384 12.11 14.28 16.88
N CYS A 385 12.21 14.59 18.16
CA CYS A 385 12.16 15.95 18.70
C CYS A 385 13.44 16.30 19.49
N GLU A 386 13.72 17.60 19.57
CA GLU A 386 14.75 18.21 20.40
C GLU A 386 14.07 19.17 21.39
N ALA A 387 14.21 18.91 22.69
CA ALA A 387 13.62 19.73 23.73
C ALA A 387 14.47 20.98 24.01
N LEU A 388 13.85 22.15 24.01
CA LEU A 388 14.48 23.44 24.30
C LEU A 388 14.49 23.80 25.78
N ASN A 389 13.73 23.07 26.60
CA ASN A 389 13.69 23.21 28.06
C ASN A 389 13.66 21.83 28.74
N ALA A 390 13.85 21.84 30.06
CA ALA A 390 13.82 20.61 30.86
C ALA A 390 12.48 19.88 30.71
N TYR A 391 12.54 18.55 30.67
CA TYR A 391 11.35 17.69 30.59
C TYR A 391 10.40 17.97 31.77
N ASN A 392 9.14 18.24 31.45
CA ASN A 392 8.09 18.45 32.44
C ASN A 392 6.94 17.44 32.19
N PRO A 393 6.83 16.37 33.00
CA PRO A 393 5.79 15.36 32.84
C PRO A 393 4.38 15.88 33.15
N LYS A 394 4.26 17.08 33.77
CA LYS A 394 3.00 17.74 34.09
C LYS A 394 2.67 18.89 33.13
N ALA A 395 3.39 19.02 32.02
CA ALA A 395 3.11 20.05 31.02
C ALA A 395 1.69 19.88 30.46
N SER A 396 0.94 20.99 30.41
CA SER A 396 -0.39 21.02 29.79
C SER A 396 -0.29 21.14 28.27
N ARG A 397 0.84 21.64 27.77
CA ARG A 397 1.11 21.87 26.34
C ARG A 397 2.53 21.48 25.95
N ILE A 398 2.68 20.98 24.73
CA ILE A 398 3.97 20.86 24.05
C ILE A 398 3.91 21.79 22.83
N VAL A 399 4.69 22.86 22.86
CA VAL A 399 4.71 23.85 21.78
C VAL A 399 5.87 23.55 20.85
N THR A 400 5.57 23.35 19.57
CA THR A 400 6.60 23.20 18.54
C THR A 400 7.08 24.59 18.14
N LYS A 401 8.32 24.95 18.53
CA LYS A 401 8.95 26.23 18.16
C LYS A 401 9.52 26.19 16.73
N SER A 402 9.95 25.03 16.27
CA SER A 402 10.34 24.79 14.87
C SER A 402 9.85 23.41 14.43
N PRO A 403 9.10 23.30 13.31
CA PRO A 403 8.68 22.01 12.80
C PRO A 403 9.90 21.18 12.37
N GLY A 404 9.76 19.86 12.47
CA GLY A 404 10.73 18.91 11.91
C GLY A 404 10.44 18.66 10.44
N THR A 405 11.38 18.06 9.73
CA THR A 405 11.22 17.67 8.31
C THR A 405 11.46 16.18 8.14
N ALA A 406 10.69 15.55 7.28
CA ALA A 406 10.81 14.13 6.93
C ALA A 406 10.68 13.93 5.42
N GLU A 407 11.36 12.89 4.92
CA GLU A 407 11.27 12.45 3.53
C GLU A 407 10.73 11.02 3.44
N LEU A 408 9.82 10.77 2.49
CA LEU A 408 9.28 9.44 2.25
C LEU A 408 10.28 8.59 1.46
N HIS A 409 10.82 7.55 2.10
CA HIS A 409 11.76 6.59 1.53
C HIS A 409 11.14 5.19 1.63
N GLY A 410 10.57 4.71 0.52
CA GLY A 410 9.77 3.47 0.52
C GLY A 410 8.48 3.67 1.31
N GLU A 411 8.23 2.82 2.30
CA GLU A 411 7.05 2.87 3.18
C GLU A 411 7.28 3.66 4.48
N ASN A 412 8.42 4.35 4.61
CA ASN A 412 8.77 5.06 5.83
C ASN A 412 9.09 6.54 5.57
N TRP A 413 8.51 7.42 6.37
CA TRP A 413 8.94 8.80 6.54
C TRP A 413 10.22 8.82 7.37
N VAL A 414 11.35 9.07 6.73
CA VAL A 414 12.68 9.14 7.35
C VAL A 414 12.97 10.58 7.74
N LEU A 415 13.35 10.75 9.00
CA LEU A 415 13.65 12.04 9.59
C LEU A 415 14.85 12.72 8.90
N LYS A 416 14.70 14.01 8.55
CA LYS A 416 15.79 14.87 8.09
C LYS A 416 16.20 15.88 9.15
N THR A 417 15.23 16.52 9.80
CA THR A 417 15.48 17.43 10.91
C THR A 417 14.49 17.17 12.04
N LYS A 418 15.00 17.14 13.29
CA LYS A 418 14.15 17.02 14.48
C LYS A 418 13.30 18.28 14.67
N ALA A 419 12.08 18.10 15.16
CA ALA A 419 11.25 19.22 15.58
C ALA A 419 11.76 19.80 16.90
N LYS A 420 11.83 21.13 17.04
CA LYS A 420 12.24 21.79 18.28
C LYS A 420 11.03 22.13 19.11
N ILE A 421 10.96 21.62 20.33
CA ILE A 421 9.77 21.71 21.18
C ILE A 421 10.08 22.33 22.54
N SER A 422 9.07 22.90 23.19
CA SER A 422 9.13 23.30 24.60
C SER A 422 7.91 22.80 25.37
N TYR A 423 8.14 22.35 26.60
CA TYR A 423 7.10 21.95 27.54
C TYR A 423 6.54 23.18 28.26
N GLU A 424 5.25 23.46 28.11
CA GLU A 424 4.55 24.60 28.72
C GLU A 424 3.46 24.11 29.70
N GLY A 425 3.35 24.77 30.86
CA GLY A 425 2.52 24.37 32.00
C GLY A 425 1.28 25.24 32.14
#